data_AF-G0QHZ4-F1
#
_entry.id   AF-G0QHZ4-F1
#
_cell.length_a   1.000
_cell.length_b   1.000
_cell.length_c   1.000
_cell.angle_alpha   90.00
_cell.angle_beta   90.00
_cell.angle_gamma   90.00
#
_symmetry.space_group_name_H-M   'P 1'
#
loop_
_entity.id
_entity.type
_entity.pdbx_description
1 polymer ?
#
loop_
_entity_poly.entity_id
_entity_poly.type
_entity_poly.pdbx_seq_one_letter_code
_entity_poly.pdbx_strand_id
1 'polypeptide(L)'
;MNPKNIQEKEIKNIHSKLLDRYGQPEEPKDLTGTEYLVETILSQNTNDKNRDKAFNNLQEEYNSWEEIENGSRGRAYRYSESRRLRTYESGENTESSEDNKRKQKRR
;
A
#
# COMPACT_ATOMS: atom_id res chain seq x y z
N MET A 1 46.19 -18.40 5.32
CA MET A 1 45.48 -17.10 5.37
C MET A 1 44.00 -17.37 5.62
N ASN A 2 43.35 -16.61 6.51
CA ASN A 2 41.93 -16.80 6.85
C ASN A 2 41.03 -16.34 5.69
N PRO A 3 40.15 -17.19 5.14
CA PRO A 3 39.33 -16.87 3.97
C PRO A 3 38.43 -15.63 4.15
N LYS A 4 38.04 -15.29 5.38
CA LYS A 4 37.30 -14.04 5.68
C LYS A 4 38.09 -12.77 5.28
N ASN A 5 39.42 -12.82 5.38
CA ASN A 5 40.30 -11.68 5.14
C ASN A 5 40.50 -11.40 3.64
N ILE A 6 40.30 -12.42 2.79
CA ILE A 6 40.32 -12.29 1.33
C ILE A 6 39.04 -11.56 0.87
N GLN A 7 37.89 -11.97 1.40
CA GLN A 7 36.60 -11.36 1.07
C GLN A 7 36.54 -9.89 1.46
N GLU A 8 37.07 -9.52 2.63
CA GLU A 8 37.11 -8.12 3.06
C GLU A 8 37.94 -7.24 2.11
N LYS A 9 39.10 -7.72 1.68
CA LYS A 9 39.96 -7.00 0.72
C LYS A 9 39.27 -6.83 -0.64
N GLU A 10 38.58 -7.86 -1.10
CA GLU A 10 37.83 -7.80 -2.35
C GLU A 10 36.64 -6.84 -2.28
N ILE A 11 35.86 -6.86 -1.19
CA ILE A 11 34.75 -5.93 -0.96
C ILE A 11 35.24 -4.48 -0.96
N LYS A 12 36.35 -4.18 -0.28
CA LYS A 12 36.94 -2.84 -0.26
C LYS A 12 37.39 -2.39 -1.65
N ASN A 13 37.97 -3.28 -2.45
CA ASN A 13 38.38 -2.99 -3.82
C ASN A 13 37.18 -2.70 -4.73
N ILE A 14 36.10 -3.49 -4.61
CA ILE A 14 34.85 -3.24 -5.34
C ILE A 14 34.26 -1.89 -4.94
N HIS A 15 34.15 -1.63 -3.64
CA HIS A 15 33.63 -0.36 -3.13
C HIS A 15 34.42 0.85 -3.66
N SER A 16 35.76 0.80 -3.63
CA SER A 16 36.60 1.87 -4.18
C SER A 16 36.31 2.11 -5.67
N LYS A 17 36.24 1.04 -6.47
CA LYS A 17 35.93 1.15 -7.91
C LYS A 17 34.54 1.71 -8.18
N LEU A 18 33.56 1.39 -7.34
CA LEU A 18 32.21 1.95 -7.44
C LEU A 18 32.23 3.45 -7.11
N LEU A 19 32.93 3.87 -6.06
CA LEU A 19 33.08 5.28 -5.71
C LEU A 19 33.83 6.06 -6.79
N ASP A 20 34.91 5.52 -7.35
CA ASP A 20 35.68 6.16 -8.41
C ASP A 20 34.83 6.37 -9.68
N ARG A 21 33.88 5.46 -9.95
CA ARG A 21 33.04 5.49 -11.15
C ARG A 21 31.77 6.32 -10.99
N TYR A 22 31.11 6.23 -9.84
CA TYR A 22 29.78 6.79 -9.61
C TYR A 22 29.78 7.96 -8.62
N GLY A 23 30.91 8.23 -7.96
CA GLY A 23 31.00 9.22 -6.90
C GLY A 23 30.43 8.72 -5.58
N GLN A 24 30.30 9.63 -4.61
CA GLN A 24 29.57 9.36 -3.39
C GLN A 24 28.07 9.30 -3.70
N PRO A 25 27.31 8.33 -3.15
CA PRO A 25 25.86 8.35 -3.26
C PRO A 25 25.32 9.65 -2.65
N GLU A 26 24.31 10.22 -3.30
CA GLU A 26 23.61 11.38 -2.76
C GLU A 26 22.97 11.02 -1.41
N GLU A 27 22.88 12.02 -0.52
CA GLU A 27 22.11 11.83 0.71
C GLU A 27 20.67 11.48 0.36
N PRO A 28 20.03 10.57 1.12
CA PRO A 28 18.63 10.25 0.90
C PRO A 28 17.81 11.54 0.88
N LYS A 29 16.81 11.60 -0.01
CA LYS A 29 15.81 12.67 0.06
C LYS A 29 15.23 12.74 1.47
N ASP A 30 14.93 13.95 1.92
CA ASP A 30 14.31 14.22 3.21
C ASP A 30 12.86 13.71 3.19
N LEU A 31 12.73 12.39 3.31
CA LEU A 31 11.47 11.66 3.40
C LEU A 31 11.25 11.28 4.86
N THR A 32 10.03 11.52 5.33
CA THR A 32 9.53 10.95 6.57
C THR A 32 9.58 9.41 6.51
N GLY A 33 9.59 8.76 7.68
CA GLY A 33 9.59 7.29 7.73
C GLY A 33 8.39 6.66 7.00
N THR A 34 7.23 7.32 7.01
CA THR A 34 6.03 6.87 6.29
C THR A 34 6.21 6.98 4.78
N GLU A 35 6.73 8.11 4.28
CA GLU A 35 7.01 8.31 2.86
C GLU A 35 7.97 7.24 2.33
N TYR A 36 9.05 6.97 3.07
CA TYR A 36 10.02 5.94 2.70
C TYR A 36 9.40 4.53 2.65
N LEU A 37 8.50 4.22 3.60
CA LEU A 37 7.77 2.95 3.58
C LEU A 37 6.84 2.85 2.37
N VAL A 38 6.13 3.93 2.03
CA VAL A 38 5.26 3.97 0.85
C VAL A 38 6.07 3.82 -0.44
N GLU A 39 7.18 4.55 -0.60
CA GLU A 39 8.09 4.38 -1.74
C GLU A 39 8.62 2.93 -1.83
N THR A 40 8.99 2.33 -0.69
CA THR A 40 9.48 0.94 -0.63
C THR A 40 8.40 -0.06 -1.06
N ILE A 41 7.15 0.14 -0.63
CA ILE A 41 6.01 -0.70 -1.02
C ILE A 41 5.74 -0.54 -2.51
N LEU A 42 5.70 0.69 -3.02
CA LEU A 42 5.48 0.96 -4.44
C LEU A 42 6.60 0.39 -5.31
N SER A 43 7.84 0.36 -4.83
CA SER A 43 8.98 -0.23 -5.54
C SER A 43 8.84 -1.72 -5.80
N GLN A 44 8.02 -2.44 -5.01
CA GLN A 44 7.85 -3.87 -5.19
C GLN A 44 7.24 -4.15 -6.58
N ASN A 45 7.96 -4.90 -7.40
CA ASN A 45 7.54 -5.29 -8.76
C ASN A 45 7.34 -4.14 -9.77
N THR A 46 7.94 -2.97 -9.54
CA THR A 46 7.89 -1.84 -10.50
C THR A 46 9.28 -1.23 -10.72
N ASN A 47 9.41 -0.32 -11.69
CA ASN A 47 10.64 0.45 -11.92
C ASN A 47 10.55 1.84 -11.28
N ASP A 48 11.71 2.49 -11.08
CA ASP A 48 11.81 3.79 -10.41
C ASP A 48 10.88 4.85 -11.02
N LYS A 49 10.79 4.91 -12.36
CA LYS A 49 9.92 5.87 -13.05
C LYS A 49 8.44 5.69 -12.69
N ASN A 50 7.98 4.45 -12.64
CA ASN A 50 6.61 4.13 -12.30
C ASN A 50 6.34 4.30 -10.81
N ARG A 51 7.32 3.97 -9.94
CA ARG A 51 7.26 4.24 -8.51
C ARG A 51 7.09 5.73 -8.25
N ASP A 52 7.98 6.55 -8.79
CA ASP A 52 8.02 7.99 -8.54
C ASP A 52 6.73 8.65 -9.03
N LYS A 53 6.23 8.23 -10.20
CA LYS A 53 4.94 8.70 -10.71
C LYS A 53 3.78 8.33 -9.79
N ALA A 54 3.75 7.09 -9.29
CA ALA A 54 2.69 6.65 -8.38
C ALA A 54 2.76 7.39 -7.03
N PHE A 55 3.97 7.58 -6.50
CA PHE A 55 4.20 8.32 -5.26
C PHE A 55 3.74 9.79 -5.39
N ASN A 56 4.15 10.47 -6.46
CA ASN A 56 3.73 11.86 -6.71
C ASN A 56 2.21 11.97 -6.88
N ASN A 57 1.58 11.04 -7.62
CA ASN A 57 0.13 11.03 -7.76
C ASN A 57 -0.59 10.87 -6.40
N LEU A 58 -0.06 10.05 -5.48
CA LEU A 58 -0.64 9.90 -4.13
C LEU A 58 -0.53 11.21 -3.33
N GLN A 59 0.60 11.90 -3.41
CA GLN A 59 0.82 13.19 -2.76
C GLN A 59 -0.05 14.30 -3.35
N GLU A 60 -0.33 14.27 -4.66
CA GLU A 60 -1.20 15.23 -5.33
C GLU A 60 -2.70 14.97 -5.07
N GLU A 61 -3.11 13.70 -4.99
CA GLU A 61 -4.52 13.32 -4.84
C GLU A 61 -5.02 13.38 -3.39
N TYR A 62 -4.15 13.19 -2.40
CA TYR A 62 -4.53 13.09 -1.00
C TYR A 62 -3.73 14.05 -0.13
N ASN A 63 -4.41 14.71 0.81
CA ASN A 63 -3.78 15.71 1.70
C ASN A 63 -3.07 15.07 2.90
N SER A 64 -3.26 13.76 3.13
CA SER A 64 -2.65 13.01 4.23
C SER A 64 -2.63 11.50 3.96
N TRP A 65 -1.72 10.78 4.61
CA TRP A 65 -1.64 9.32 4.54
C TRP A 65 -2.88 8.64 5.13
N GLU A 66 -3.47 9.26 6.16
CA GLU A 66 -4.73 8.86 6.77
C GLU A 66 -5.88 8.95 5.75
N GLU A 67 -5.89 9.95 4.88
CA GLU A 67 -6.88 10.08 3.80
C GLU A 67 -6.73 8.93 2.78
N ILE A 68 -5.51 8.50 2.48
CA ILE A 68 -5.24 7.36 1.59
C ILE A 68 -5.76 6.05 2.20
N GLU A 69 -5.47 5.82 3.48
CA GLU A 69 -5.94 4.65 4.23
C GLU A 69 -7.47 4.61 4.26
N ASN A 70 -8.11 5.75 4.54
CA ASN A 70 -9.55 5.89 4.63
C ASN A 70 -10.24 5.97 3.26
N GLY A 71 -9.57 6.44 2.21
CA GLY A 71 -10.15 6.66 0.87
C GLY A 71 -10.39 5.35 0.12
N SER A 72 -9.47 4.40 0.27
CA SER A 72 -9.56 3.08 -0.39
C SER A 72 -10.64 2.19 0.23
N ARG A 73 -10.76 2.18 1.57
CA ARG A 73 -11.86 1.48 2.26
C ARG A 73 -13.15 2.30 2.29
N GLY A 74 -13.06 3.61 2.46
CA GLY A 74 -14.20 4.51 2.63
C GLY A 74 -15.04 4.69 1.39
N ARG A 75 -14.49 4.58 0.16
CA ARG A 75 -15.35 4.57 -1.04
C ARG A 75 -16.17 3.29 -1.14
N ALA A 76 -15.55 2.13 -0.92
CA ALA A 76 -16.24 0.85 -0.91
C ALA A 76 -17.23 0.73 0.27
N TYR A 77 -16.83 1.20 1.46
CA TYR A 77 -17.65 1.21 2.67
C TYR A 77 -18.81 2.21 2.59
N ARG A 78 -18.57 3.46 2.12
CA ARG A 78 -19.66 4.42 1.88
C ARG A 78 -20.61 3.93 0.81
N TYR A 79 -20.12 3.23 -0.22
CA TYR A 79 -20.98 2.60 -1.22
C TYR A 79 -21.82 1.45 -0.65
N SER A 80 -21.25 0.57 0.20
CA SER A 80 -22.00 -0.49 0.86
C SER A 80 -23.04 0.04 1.84
N GLU A 81 -22.71 1.07 2.63
CA GLU A 81 -23.64 1.70 3.57
C GLU A 81 -24.76 2.48 2.84
N SER A 82 -24.43 3.16 1.73
CA SER A 82 -25.45 3.85 0.91
C SER A 82 -26.44 2.87 0.28
N ARG A 83 -25.99 1.67 -0.13
CA ARG A 83 -26.89 0.59 -0.58
C ARG A 83 -27.75 0.06 0.57
N ARG A 84 -27.16 -0.13 1.75
CA ARG A 84 -27.84 -0.65 2.93
C ARG A 84 -28.95 0.31 3.40
N LEU A 85 -28.69 1.62 3.43
CA LEU A 85 -29.70 2.62 3.80
C LEU A 85 -30.81 2.73 2.73
N ARG A 86 -30.46 2.66 1.45
CA ARG A 86 -31.46 2.65 0.37
C ARG A 86 -32.41 1.45 0.46
N THR A 87 -31.93 0.28 0.91
CA THR A 87 -32.78 -0.90 1.13
C THR A 87 -33.70 -0.82 2.35
N TYR A 88 -33.43 0.07 3.31
CA TYR A 88 -34.34 0.34 4.44
C TYR A 88 -35.37 1.42 4.11
N GLU A 89 -35.05 2.37 3.23
CA GLU A 89 -35.97 3.42 2.80
C GLU A 89 -36.88 3.02 1.64
N SER A 90 -36.48 2.05 0.80
CA SER A 90 -37.33 1.50 -0.26
C SER A 90 -38.17 0.30 0.17
N GLY A 91 -38.35 0.10 1.48
CA GLY A 91 -39.14 -0.99 2.06
C GLY A 91 -40.57 -0.59 2.42
N GLU A 92 -41.38 -0.15 1.45
CA GLU A 92 -42.83 -0.38 1.54
C GLU A 92 -43.16 -1.72 0.85
N ASN A 93 -43.55 -2.68 1.69
CA ASN A 93 -44.50 -3.77 1.51
C ASN A 93 -44.46 -4.60 0.20
N THR A 94 -44.00 -5.86 0.30
CA THR A 94 -44.87 -7.07 0.13
C THR A 94 -44.07 -8.35 0.43
N GLU A 95 -44.67 -9.21 1.26
CA GLU A 95 -44.52 -10.68 1.31
C GLU A 95 -43.14 -11.32 1.55
N SER A 96 -42.93 -11.83 2.76
CA SER A 96 -43.21 -13.25 3.07
C SER A 96 -42.56 -13.61 4.39
N SER A 97 -43.38 -13.55 5.45
CA SER A 97 -43.03 -13.92 6.83
C SER A 97 -43.08 -15.44 7.08
N GLU A 98 -43.20 -16.31 6.07
CA GLU A 98 -43.46 -17.74 6.32
C GLU A 98 -42.25 -18.67 6.16
N ASP A 99 -41.18 -18.27 5.45
CA ASP A 99 -40.12 -19.23 5.12
C ASP A 99 -39.05 -19.44 6.20
N ASN A 100 -38.94 -18.54 7.18
CA ASN A 100 -37.91 -18.66 8.23
C ASN A 100 -38.31 -19.54 9.42
N LYS A 101 -39.57 -20.00 9.52
CA LYS A 101 -40.00 -20.98 10.54
C LYS A 101 -39.70 -22.44 10.15
N ARG A 102 -39.38 -22.74 8.89
CA ARG A 102 -39.14 -24.13 8.42
C ARG A 102 -37.69 -24.60 8.54
N LYS A 103 -36.70 -23.71 8.70
CA LYS A 103 -35.28 -24.09 8.82
C LYS A 103 -34.76 -24.27 10.24
N GLN A 104 -35.51 -23.92 11.29
CA GLN A 104 -35.10 -24.14 12.68
C GLN A 104 -35.70 -25.39 13.37
N LYS A 105 -36.52 -26.19 12.67
CA LYS A 105 -37.10 -27.45 13.23
C LYS A 105 -36.49 -28.73 12.65
N ARG A 106 -35.25 -28.66 12.15
CA ARG A 106 -34.45 -29.83 11.73
C ARG A 106 -33.00 -29.68 12.24
N ARG A 107 -32.86 -29.72 13.55
CA ARG A 107 -31.67 -30.17 14.27
C ARG A 107 -32.13 -31.00 15.44
#